data_AF-A0AAV0BI04-F1
#
_entry.id   AF-A0AAV0BI04-F1
#
_cell.length_a   1.000
_cell.length_b   1.000
_cell.length_c   1.000
_cell.angle_alpha   90.00
_cell.angle_beta   90.00
_cell.angle_gamma   90.00
#
_symmetry.space_group_name_H-M   'P 1'
#
loop_
_entity.id
_entity.type
_entity.pdbx_description
1 polymer ?
#
loop_
_entity_poly.entity_id
_entity_poly.type
_entity_poly.pdbx_seq_one_letter_code
_entity_poly.pdbx_strand_id
1 'polypeptide(L)' 'IKFVLFGSKIICPSLNPPYASLPDQLAANTPVLVLAEGKQHACAIGFTQMSSNNIYKINKGICVDNIHYLGDNLWEIESI' A
#
# COMPACT_ATOMS: atom_id res chain seq x y z
N ILE A 1 -4.82 6.74 5.60
CA ILE A 1 -3.92 5.85 6.39
C ILE A 1 -4.64 5.00 7.43
N LYS A 2 -5.58 5.53 8.23
CA LYS A 2 -6.29 4.79 9.30
C LYS A 2 -6.72 3.36 8.91
N PHE A 3 -7.36 3.19 7.74
CA PHE A 3 -7.83 1.88 7.28
C PHE A 3 -6.71 0.88 6.94
N VAL A 4 -5.56 1.37 6.47
CA VAL A 4 -4.39 0.51 6.19
C VAL A 4 -3.84 -0.09 7.48
N LEU A 5 -3.83 0.69 8.57
CA LEU A 5 -3.45 0.24 9.91
C LEU A 5 -4.50 -0.68 10.58
N PHE A 6 -5.62 -0.94 9.91
CA PHE A 6 -6.62 -1.92 10.31
C PHE A 6 -6.70 -3.09 9.31
N GLY A 7 -5.65 -3.29 8.50
CA GLY A 7 -5.56 -4.41 7.57
C GLY A 7 -6.37 -4.27 6.29
N SER A 8 -6.96 -3.10 6.01
CA SER A 8 -7.66 -2.89 4.73
C SER A 8 -6.65 -2.96 3.58
N LYS A 9 -7.11 -3.55 2.47
CA LYS A 9 -6.46 -3.43 1.16
C LYS A 9 -6.50 -1.98 0.68
N ILE A 10 -5.57 -1.61 -0.19
CA ILE A 10 -5.49 -0.26 -0.77
C ILE A 10 -6.21 -0.27 -2.13
N ILE A 11 -7.05 0.75 -2.35
CA ILE A 11 -7.86 0.89 -3.56
C ILE A 11 -7.28 1.93 -4.51
N CYS A 12 -7.42 1.72 -5.83
CA CYS A 12 -6.83 2.60 -6.86
C CYS A 12 -7.22 4.09 -6.68
N PRO A 13 -8.49 4.45 -6.37
CA PRO A 13 -8.86 5.86 -6.18
C PRO A 13 -8.08 6.59 -5.07
N SER A 14 -7.64 5.85 -4.05
CA SER A 14 -6.86 6.42 -2.93
C SER A 14 -5.42 6.75 -3.31
N LEU A 15 -4.97 6.32 -4.48
CA LEU A 15 -3.59 6.41 -4.94
C LEU A 15 -3.36 7.44 -6.05
N ASN A 16 -4.35 8.29 -6.38
CA ASN A 16 -4.17 9.33 -7.40
C ASN A 16 -3.60 10.63 -6.82
N PRO A 17 -2.84 11.40 -7.62
CA PRO A 17 -2.49 12.77 -7.28
C PRO A 17 -3.73 13.65 -7.08
N PRO A 18 -3.70 14.61 -6.13
CA PRO A 18 -2.60 14.97 -5.24
C PRO A 18 -2.50 14.10 -3.97
N TYR A 19 -3.38 13.12 -3.79
CA TYR A 19 -3.53 12.38 -2.54
C TYR A 19 -2.42 11.36 -2.28
N ALA A 20 -1.79 10.85 -3.34
CA ALA A 20 -0.67 9.93 -3.25
C ALA A 20 0.23 10.04 -4.49
N SER A 21 1.39 9.41 -4.40
CA SER A 21 2.33 9.24 -5.50
C SER A 21 2.77 7.78 -5.57
N LEU A 22 2.85 7.24 -6.78
CA LEU A 22 3.39 5.91 -7.05
C LEU A 22 4.70 6.04 -7.83
N PRO A 23 5.70 5.19 -7.53
CA PRO A 23 6.87 5.03 -8.38
C PRO A 23 6.50 4.63 -9.81
N ASP A 24 7.27 5.13 -10.76
CA ASP A 24 7.17 4.71 -12.15
C ASP A 24 7.56 3.23 -12.31
N GLN A 25 6.98 2.58 -13.33
CA GLN A 25 7.36 1.23 -13.78
C GLN A 25 7.18 0.09 -12.76
N LEU A 26 6.27 0.20 -11.79
CA LEU A 26 5.89 -0.95 -10.96
C LEU A 26 5.11 -1.96 -11.80
N ALA A 27 5.55 -3.22 -11.78
CA ALA A 27 4.80 -4.35 -12.33
C ALA A 27 3.70 -4.81 -11.34
N ALA A 28 2.80 -5.68 -11.81
CA ALA A 28 1.94 -6.43 -10.90
C ALA A 28 2.77 -7.40 -10.04
N ASN A 29 2.24 -7.81 -8.89
CA ASN A 29 2.88 -8.69 -7.92
C ASN A 29 4.26 -8.21 -7.44
N THR A 30 4.49 -6.90 -7.43
CA THR A 30 5.72 -6.30 -6.93
C THR A 30 5.56 -5.96 -5.45
N PRO A 31 6.50 -6.35 -4.56
CA PRO A 31 6.46 -5.94 -3.17
C PRO A 31 6.67 -4.43 -3.06
N VAL A 32 5.88 -3.76 -2.23
CA VAL A 32 5.89 -2.30 -2.06
C VAL A 32 5.78 -1.91 -0.59
N LEU A 33 6.39 -0.77 -0.28
CA LEU A 33 6.22 -0.07 0.99
C LEU A 33 5.06 0.92 0.89
N VAL A 34 4.25 1.00 1.94
CA VAL A 34 3.16 1.98 2.06
C VAL A 34 3.60 3.08 3.01
N LEU A 35 3.88 4.25 2.44
CA LEU A 35 4.29 5.45 3.16
C LEU A 35 3.08 6.37 3.36
N ALA A 36 3.05 7.06 4.49
CA ALA A 36 2.07 8.12 4.75
C ALA A 36 2.76 9.49 4.71
N GLU A 37 2.09 10.48 4.14
CA GLU A 37 2.61 11.85 4.11
C GLU A 37 2.94 12.34 5.53
N GLY A 38 4.11 12.97 5.67
CA GLY A 38 4.62 13.45 6.96
C GLY A 38 5.11 12.36 7.92
N LYS A 39 5.22 11.09 7.48
CA LYS A 39 5.81 9.99 8.26
C LYS A 39 7.11 9.53 7.64
N GLN A 40 8.11 9.29 8.49
CA GLN A 40 9.43 8.81 8.08
C GLN A 40 9.43 7.31 7.76
N HIS A 41 8.67 6.51 8.52
CA HIS A 41 8.68 5.05 8.44
C HIS A 41 7.49 4.52 7.64
N ALA A 42 7.68 3.37 7.00
CA ALA A 42 6.59 2.64 6.35
C ALA A 42 5.53 2.22 7.38
N CYS A 43 4.27 2.41 7.00
CA CYS A 43 3.12 2.06 7.84
C CYS A 43 2.59 0.65 7.53
N ALA A 44 2.86 0.15 6.32
CA ALA A 44 2.51 -1.19 5.89
C ALA A 44 3.41 -1.65 4.73
N ILE A 45 3.39 -2.95 4.46
CA ILE A 45 4.00 -3.59 3.31
C ILE A 45 2.95 -4.44 2.58
N GLY A 46 3.09 -4.52 1.27
CA GLY A 46 2.10 -5.21 0.44
C GLY A 46 2.62 -5.60 -0.93
N PHE A 47 1.74 -6.19 -1.73
CA PHE A 47 2.01 -6.49 -3.14
C PHE A 47 1.07 -5.72 -4.05
N THR A 48 1.61 -5.16 -5.13
CA THR A 48 0.79 -4.57 -6.18
C THR A 48 -0.06 -5.64 -6.86
N GLN A 49 -1.34 -5.33 -7.13
CA GLN A 49 -2.24 -6.22 -7.87
C GLN A 49 -2.26 -5.91 -9.37
N MET A 50 -1.75 -4.74 -9.77
CA MET A 50 -1.61 -4.34 -11.17
C MET A 50 -0.43 -3.37 -11.32
N SER A 51 -0.02 -3.08 -12.55
CA SER A 51 1.08 -2.16 -12.81
C SER A 51 0.74 -0.71 -12.42
N SER A 52 1.74 0.12 -12.11
CA SER A 52 1.51 1.53 -11.76
C SER A 52 0.74 2.30 -12.84
N ASN A 53 1.01 2.00 -14.12
CA ASN A 53 0.27 2.56 -15.25
C ASN A 53 -1.22 2.18 -15.22
N ASN A 54 -1.52 0.91 -14.90
CA ASN A 54 -2.89 0.43 -14.81
C ASN A 54 -3.62 0.98 -13.58
N ILE A 55 -2.92 1.20 -12.45
CA ILE A 55 -3.49 1.81 -11.25
C ILE A 55 -4.07 3.19 -11.60
N TYR A 56 -3.30 4.03 -12.30
CA TYR A 56 -3.76 5.36 -12.72
C TYR A 56 -4.82 5.31 -13.83
N LYS A 57 -4.64 4.44 -14.85
CA LYS A 57 -5.55 4.37 -16.00
C LYS A 57 -6.92 3.79 -15.66
N ILE A 58 -6.95 2.68 -14.93
CA ILE A 58 -8.20 1.98 -14.60
C ILE A 58 -8.91 2.69 -13.44
N ASN A 59 -8.13 3.17 -12.46
CA ASN A 59 -8.62 3.91 -11.30
C ASN A 59 -9.81 3.24 -10.57
N LYS A 60 -9.82 1.90 -10.53
CA LYS A 60 -10.89 1.12 -9.92
C LYS A 60 -10.33 -0.18 -9.35
N GLY A 61 -10.91 -0.63 -8.24
CA GLY A 61 -10.56 -1.88 -7.59
C GLY A 61 -9.39 -1.75 -6.61
N ILE A 62 -8.82 -2.89 -6.26
CA ILE A 62 -7.70 -3.01 -5.34
C ILE A 62 -6.40 -2.86 -6.13
N CYS A 63 -5.52 -1.96 -5.69
CA CYS A 63 -4.20 -1.74 -6.29
C CYS A 63 -3.07 -2.40 -5.52
N VAL A 64 -3.19 -2.47 -4.18
CA VAL A 64 -2.18 -3.09 -3.31
C VAL A 64 -2.88 -3.95 -2.28
N ASP A 65 -2.47 -5.21 -2.21
CA ASP A 65 -2.83 -6.09 -1.12
C ASP A 65 -1.93 -5.80 0.08
N ASN A 66 -2.54 -5.36 1.17
CA ASN A 66 -1.87 -5.11 2.44
C ASN A 66 -1.60 -6.45 3.12
N ILE A 67 -0.33 -6.79 3.34
CA ILE A 67 0.08 -8.07 3.91
C ILE A 67 0.46 -7.94 5.38
N HIS A 68 1.18 -6.88 5.72
CA HIS A 68 1.63 -6.61 7.08
C HIS A 68 1.63 -5.11 7.34
N TYR A 69 1.17 -4.70 8.51
CA TYR A 69 1.04 -3.30 8.88
C TYR A 69 1.39 -3.06 10.34
N LEU A 70 1.68 -1.78 10.65
CA LEU A 70 2.04 -1.37 12.00
C LEU A 70 0.91 -1.68 12.99
N GLY A 71 1.21 -2.48 14.02
CA GLY A 71 0.25 -2.89 15.05
C GLY A 71 -0.63 -4.09 14.67
N ASP A 72 -0.26 -4.85 13.63
CA ASP A 72 -0.84 -6.19 13.46
C ASP A 72 -0.17 -7.22 14.38
N ASN A 73 -0.68 -8.45 14.37
CA ASN A 73 -0.17 -9.50 15.24
C ASN A 73 1.30 -9.82 14.98
N LEU A 74 1.80 -9.69 13.75
CA LEU A 74 3.21 -9.94 13.44
C LEU A 74 4.10 -8.82 14.00
N TRP A 75 3.60 -7.59 14.01
CA TRP A 75 4.30 -6.44 14.59
C TRP A 75 4.49 -6.58 16.11
N GLU A 76 3.52 -7.17 16.81
CA GLU A 76 3.55 -7.33 18.27
C GLU A 76 4.44 -8.49 18.75
N ILE A 77 4.93 -9.34 17.85
CA ILE A 77 5.82 -10.45 18.21
C ILE A 77 7.22 -9.91 18.53
N GLU A 78 7.57 -9.88 19.81
CA GLU A 78 8.90 -9.44 20.28
C GLU A 78 9.97 -10.55 20.19
N SER A 79 9.56 -11.82 20.26
CA SER A 79 10.45 -12.99 20.07
C SER A 79 9.69 -14.20 19.54
N ILE A 80 10.38 -15.04 18.77
CA ILE A 80 9.87 -16.27 18.14
C ILE A 80 10.38 -17.49 18.92
#